data_AF-A0A2A8S7A9-F1
#
_entry.id   AF-A0A2A8S7A9-F1
#
_cell.length_a   1.000
_cell.length_b   1.000
_cell.length_c   1.000
_cell.angle_alpha   90.00
_cell.angle_beta   90.00
_cell.angle_gamma   90.00
#
_symmetry.space_group_name_H-M   'P 1'
#
loop_
_entity.id
_entity.type
_entity.pdbx_description
1 polymer ?
#
loop_
_entity_poly.entity_id
_entity_poly.type
_entity_poly.pdbx_seq_one_letter_code
_entity_poly.pdbx_strand_id
1 'polypeptide(L)'
;MDMYSWLTALLVGGITGFVAHLINHQGKLLLPRRLKTFFHLGFFADIITGSLAALLGLVLFDATTTKEIIKVAIVTAISGQTFLLHQALGGEQAKNMQINKANEKIQEIDKLLNR
;
A
#
# COMPACT_ATOMS: atom_id res chain seq x y z
N MET A 1 20.65 19.23 3.06
CA MET A 1 19.88 18.24 3.84
C MET A 1 20.83 17.48 4.73
N ASP A 2 20.66 17.62 6.04
CA ASP A 2 21.54 17.00 7.02
C ASP A 2 21.16 15.52 7.22
N MET A 3 22.12 14.70 7.66
CA MET A 3 21.89 13.29 7.97
C MET A 3 20.72 13.07 8.95
N TYR A 4 20.53 14.00 9.89
CA TYR A 4 19.41 13.99 10.82
C TYR A 4 18.05 14.14 10.14
N SER A 5 17.94 14.95 9.09
CA SER A 5 16.70 15.14 8.33
C SER A 5 16.28 13.86 7.61
N TRP A 6 17.25 13.18 6.99
CA TRP A 6 17.03 11.90 6.34
C TRP A 6 16.60 10.80 7.31
N LEU A 7 17.28 10.70 8.45
CA LEU A 7 16.95 9.72 9.48
C LEU A 7 15.56 9.99 10.08
N THR A 8 15.22 11.26 10.29
CA THR A 8 13.89 11.67 10.77
C THR A 8 12.80 11.27 9.77
N ALA A 9 12.98 11.57 8.49
CA ALA A 9 12.00 11.20 7.46
C ALA A 9 11.85 9.69 7.33
N LEU A 10 12.96 8.93 7.39
CA LEU A 10 12.94 7.47 7.31
C LEU A 10 12.16 6.85 8.48
N LEU A 11 12.41 7.31 9.71
CA LEU A 11 11.70 6.84 10.91
C LEU A 11 10.23 7.22 10.89
N VAL A 12 9.91 8.48 10.58
CA VAL A 12 8.52 8.96 10.53
C VAL A 12 7.75 8.22 9.44
N GLY A 13 8.31 8.12 8.24
CA GLY A 13 7.69 7.37 7.13
C GLY A 13 7.52 5.88 7.44
N GLY A 14 8.48 5.27 8.13
CA GLY A 14 8.42 3.87 8.53
C GLY A 14 7.32 3.62 9.57
N ILE A 15 7.19 4.50 10.58
CA ILE A 15 6.09 4.45 11.57
C ILE A 15 4.75 4.66 10.87
N THR A 16 4.64 5.64 9.97
CA THR A 16 3.41 5.87 9.19
C THR A 16 3.04 4.65 8.35
N GLY A 17 4.00 4.01 7.68
CA GLY A 17 3.81 2.77 6.95
C GLY A 17 3.34 1.61 7.83
N PHE A 18 3.93 1.47 9.02
CA PHE A 18 3.50 0.49 10.01
C PHE A 18 2.05 0.71 10.48
N VAL A 19 1.69 1.96 10.80
CA VAL A 19 0.34 2.32 11.21
C VAL A 19 -0.66 2.06 10.07
N ALA A 20 -0.31 2.41 8.83
CA ALA A 20 -1.12 2.11 7.66
C ALA A 20 -1.34 0.60 7.48
N HIS A 21 -0.31 -0.22 7.70
CA HIS A 21 -0.45 -1.68 7.69
C HIS A 21 -1.49 -2.16 8.71
N LEU A 22 -1.39 -1.68 9.96
CA LEU A 22 -2.34 -2.04 11.01
C LEU A 22 -3.77 -1.63 10.65
N ILE A 23 -3.97 -0.43 10.10
CA ILE A 23 -5.30 0.06 9.72
C ILE A 23 -5.89 -0.82 8.61
N ASN A 24 -5.11 -1.09 7.55
CA ASN A 24 -5.58 -1.84 6.38
C ASN A 24 -5.88 -3.32 6.70
N HIS A 25 -5.22 -3.88 7.72
CA HIS A 25 -5.35 -5.29 8.10
C HIS A 25 -6.11 -5.51 9.40
N GLN A 26 -6.93 -4.54 9.84
CA GLN A 26 -7.78 -4.63 11.05
C GLN A 26 -6.98 -4.98 12.32
N GLY A 27 -5.79 -4.39 12.47
CA GLY A 27 -4.89 -4.62 13.59
C GLY A 27 -4.12 -5.95 13.53
N LYS A 28 -4.27 -6.73 12.46
CA LYS A 28 -3.49 -7.97 12.26
C LYS A 28 -2.17 -7.65 11.59
N LEU A 29 -1.09 -8.00 12.26
CA LEU A 29 0.26 -7.85 11.72
C LEU A 29 0.57 -9.06 10.83
N LEU A 30 0.60 -8.85 9.52
CA LEU A 30 0.93 -9.91 8.58
C LEU A 30 2.45 -10.10 8.54
N LEU A 31 2.90 -11.21 9.10
CA LEU A 31 4.30 -11.62 9.06
C LEU A 31 4.71 -12.01 7.63
N PRO A 32 6.00 -11.81 7.27
CA PRO A 32 6.50 -12.21 5.97
C PRO A 32 6.32 -13.72 5.79
N ARG A 33 5.57 -14.13 4.77
CA ARG A 33 5.33 -15.53 4.45
C ARG A 33 5.92 -15.83 3.08
N ARG A 34 6.83 -16.80 3.03
CA ARG A 34 7.35 -17.31 1.76
C ARG A 34 6.24 -18.09 1.06
N LEU A 35 5.76 -17.60 -0.08
CA LEU A 35 5.01 -18.42 -1.02
C LEU A 35 5.97 -19.02 -2.05
N LYS A 36 5.60 -20.17 -2.64
CA LYS A 36 6.41 -20.90 -3.63
C LYS A 36 6.83 -20.06 -4.85
N THR A 37 6.12 -18.98 -5.15
CA THR A 37 6.35 -18.17 -6.36
C THR A 37 6.59 -16.68 -6.07
N PHE A 38 6.25 -16.19 -4.87
CA PHE A 38 6.39 -14.77 -4.50
C PHE A 38 6.75 -14.58 -3.02
N PHE A 39 7.56 -13.57 -2.73
CA PHE A 39 7.93 -13.19 -1.36
C PHE A 39 6.94 -12.15 -0.84
N HIS A 40 5.98 -12.57 -0.03
CA HIS A 40 5.09 -11.63 0.64
C HIS A 40 5.82 -11.12 1.89
N LEU A 41 6.40 -9.93 1.80
CA LEU A 41 7.13 -9.27 2.90
C LEU A 41 6.21 -8.89 4.08
N GLY A 42 4.89 -8.88 3.88
CA GLY A 42 3.92 -8.51 4.91
C GLY A 42 4.13 -7.07 5.38
N PHE A 43 4.06 -6.85 6.70
CA PHE A 43 4.20 -5.51 7.30
C PHE A 43 5.52 -4.80 6.96
N PHE A 44 6.59 -5.54 6.66
CA PHE A 44 7.86 -4.94 6.25
C PHE A 44 7.76 -4.20 4.92
N ALA A 45 6.90 -4.66 3.99
CA ALA A 45 6.67 -3.94 2.74
C ALA A 45 6.08 -2.55 3.01
N ASP A 46 5.11 -2.46 3.92
CA ASP A 46 4.43 -1.22 4.23
C ASP A 46 5.34 -0.23 4.99
N ILE A 47 6.20 -0.73 5.89
CA ILE A 47 7.25 0.09 6.52
C ILE A 47 8.20 0.65 5.46
N ILE A 48 8.75 -0.21 4.59
CA ILE A 48 9.74 0.21 3.58
C ILE A 48 9.12 1.19 2.59
N THR A 49 7.90 0.93 2.13
CA THR A 49 7.19 1.82 1.21
C THR A 49 6.82 3.15 1.87
N GLY A 50 6.40 3.16 3.14
CA GLY A 50 6.19 4.38 3.91
C GLY A 50 7.47 5.20 4.08
N SER A 51 8.58 4.56 4.44
CA SER A 51 9.90 5.22 4.51
C SER A 51 10.34 5.77 3.16
N LEU A 52 10.20 5.00 2.08
CA LEU A 52 10.59 5.42 0.73
C LEU A 52 9.76 6.61 0.26
N ALA A 53 8.45 6.58 0.49
CA ALA A 53 7.55 7.68 0.15
C ALA A 53 7.89 8.96 0.94
N ALA A 54 8.23 8.85 2.23
CA ALA A 54 8.70 9.99 3.03
C ALA A 54 10.02 10.57 2.53
N LEU A 55 10.98 9.72 2.14
CA LEU A 55 12.25 10.16 1.56
C LEU A 55 12.04 10.89 0.22
N LEU A 56 11.17 10.36 -0.63
CA LEU A 56 10.79 11.03 -1.89
C LEU A 56 10.10 12.36 -1.62
N GLY A 57 9.19 12.42 -0.64
CA GLY A 57 8.57 13.67 -0.21
C GLY A 57 9.60 14.71 0.21
N LEU A 58 10.58 14.31 1.00
CA LEU A 58 11.65 15.21 1.45
C LEU A 58 12.45 15.80 0.28
N VAL A 59 12.75 14.99 -0.74
CA VAL A 59 13.44 15.43 -1.96
C VAL A 59 12.57 16.37 -2.80
N LEU A 60 11.28 16.07 -2.92
CA LEU A 60 10.37 16.81 -3.80
C LEU A 60 9.94 18.17 -3.25
N PHE A 61 9.82 18.28 -1.93
CA PHE A 61 9.30 19.49 -1.28
C PHE A 61 10.40 20.35 -0.63
N ASP A 62 11.67 19.94 -0.74
CA ASP A 62 12.87 20.65 -0.22
C ASP A 62 12.69 21.19 1.22
N ALA A 63 12.10 20.37 2.08
CA ALA A 63 11.73 20.77 3.44
C ALA A 63 12.98 21.00 4.31
N THR A 64 13.20 22.23 4.76
CA THR A 64 14.43 22.61 5.46
C THR A 64 14.31 22.56 6.98
N THR A 65 13.10 22.77 7.52
CA THR A 65 12.86 22.79 8.97
C THR A 65 12.38 21.44 9.49
N THR A 66 12.79 21.05 10.72
CA THR A 66 12.39 19.76 11.32
C THR A 66 10.87 19.56 11.34
N LYS A 67 10.10 20.62 11.62
CA LYS A 67 8.63 20.57 11.65
C LYS A 67 8.06 20.29 10.26
N GLU A 68 8.63 20.89 9.23
CA GLU A 68 8.20 20.71 7.85
C GLU A 68 8.57 19.33 7.33
N ILE A 69 9.78 18.85 7.65
CA ILE A 69 10.24 17.49 7.34
C ILE A 69 9.25 16.46 7.90
N ILE A 70 8.83 16.60 9.16
CA ILE A 70 7.86 15.68 9.78
C ILE A 70 6.52 15.74 9.04
N LYS A 71 6.01 16.94 8.73
CA LYS A 71 4.74 17.10 8.01
C LYS A 71 4.79 16.46 6.63
N VAL A 72 5.82 16.79 5.85
CA VAL A 72 6.02 16.26 4.50
C VAL A 72 6.15 14.74 4.56
N ALA A 73 7.00 14.22 5.44
CA ALA A 73 7.19 12.77 5.59
C ALA A 73 5.88 12.04 5.87
N ILE A 74 5.04 12.53 6.79
CA ILE A 74 3.73 11.93 7.09
C ILE A 74 2.81 11.99 5.88
N VAL A 75 2.65 13.17 5.27
CA VAL A 75 1.73 13.37 4.15
C VAL A 75 2.13 12.47 2.98
N THR A 76 3.41 12.49 2.59
CA THR A 76 3.87 11.70 1.45
C THR A 76 3.83 10.20 1.76
N ALA A 77 4.13 9.78 2.99
CA ALA A 77 3.99 8.38 3.40
C ALA A 77 2.52 7.92 3.31
N ILE A 78 1.56 8.69 3.82
CA ILE A 78 0.12 8.36 3.71
C ILE A 78 -0.27 8.32 2.23
N SER A 79 0.10 9.32 1.43
CA SER A 79 -0.22 9.37 0.01
C SER A 79 0.33 8.16 -0.75
N GLY A 80 1.56 7.75 -0.46
CA GLY A 80 2.18 6.55 -1.05
C GLY A 80 1.40 5.28 -0.69
N GLN A 81 1.03 5.11 0.58
CA GLN A 81 0.23 3.98 1.05
C GLN A 81 -1.16 3.96 0.39
N THR A 82 -1.84 5.11 0.32
CA THR A 82 -3.16 5.23 -0.32
C THR A 82 -3.10 4.95 -1.83
N PHE A 83 -2.05 5.41 -2.50
CA PHE A 83 -1.86 5.15 -3.93
C PHE A 83 -1.69 3.65 -4.21
N LEU A 84 -0.84 2.96 -3.43
CA LEU A 84 -0.64 1.51 -3.56
C LEU A 84 -1.92 0.73 -3.25
N LEU A 85 -2.66 1.13 -2.21
CA LEU A 85 -3.94 0.54 -1.87
C LEU A 85 -4.96 0.68 -3.00
N HIS A 86 -5.05 1.88 -3.60
CA HIS A 86 -5.97 2.12 -4.70
C HIS A 86 -5.63 1.28 -5.93
N GLN A 87 -4.34 1.13 -6.25
CA GLN A 87 -3.90 0.26 -7.34
C GLN A 87 -4.24 -1.21 -7.09
N ALA A 88 -4.05 -1.69 -5.86
CA ALA A 88 -4.41 -3.05 -5.47
C ALA A 88 -5.93 -3.30 -5.60
N LEU A 89 -6.74 -2.38 -5.09
CA LEU A 89 -8.21 -2.44 -5.20
C LEU A 89 -8.69 -2.40 -6.65
N GLY A 90 -8.09 -1.56 -7.49
CA GLY A 90 -8.43 -1.50 -8.93
C GLY A 90 -8.14 -2.83 -9.65
N GLY A 91 -7.02 -3.48 -9.33
CA GLY A 91 -6.70 -4.82 -9.85
C GLY A 91 -7.70 -5.88 -9.38
N GLU A 92 -8.12 -5.83 -8.12
CA GLU A 92 -9.12 -6.74 -7.57
C GLU A 92 -10.51 -6.54 -8.18
N GLN A 93 -10.93 -5.29 -8.39
CA GLN A 93 -12.17 -4.96 -9.09
C GLN A 93 -12.20 -5.48 -10.52
N ALA A 94 -11.10 -5.34 -11.27
CA ALA A 94 -10.99 -5.85 -12.64
C ALA A 94 -11.13 -7.38 -12.69
N LYS A 95 -10.53 -8.09 -11.72
CA LYS A 95 -10.67 -9.54 -11.58
C LYS A 95 -12.10 -9.94 -11.23
N ASN A 96 -12.74 -9.25 -10.28
CA ASN A 96 -14.12 -9.54 -9.89
C ASN A 96 -15.11 -9.28 -11.04
N MET A 97 -14.88 -8.25 -11.85
CA MET A 97 -15.71 -8.00 -13.04
C MET A 97 -15.62 -9.14 -14.06
N GLN A 98 -14.42 -9.70 -14.27
CA GLN A 98 -14.25 -10.85 -15.16
C GLN A 98 -14.94 -12.10 -14.62
N ILE A 99 -14.85 -12.34 -13.30
CA ILE A 99 -15.54 -13.46 -12.64
C ILE A 99 -17.06 -13.31 -12.77
N ASN A 100 -17.60 -12.10 -12.55
CA ASN A 100 -19.03 -11.85 -12.67
C ASN A 100 -19.53 -12.10 -14.10
N LYS A 101 -18.79 -11.61 -15.12
CA LYS A 101 -19.11 -11.89 -16.54
C LYS A 101 -19.06 -13.39 -16.87
N ALA A 102 -18.12 -14.13 -16.30
CA ALA A 102 -18.05 -15.58 -16.46
C ALA A 102 -19.26 -16.28 -15.80
N ASN A 103 -19.65 -15.83 -14.62
CA ASN A 103 -20.79 -16.39 -13.89
C ASN A 103 -22.13 -16.11 -14.59
N GLU A 104 -22.31 -14.92 -15.16
CA GLU A 104 -23.47 -14.59 -16.00
C GLU A 104 -23.58 -15.53 -17.20
N LYS A 105 -22.47 -15.78 -17.92
CA LYS A 105 -22.44 -16.74 -19.04
C LYS A 105 -22.78 -18.16 -18.61
N ILE A 106 -22.29 -18.60 -17.45
CA ILE A 106 -22.60 -19.93 -16.91
C ILE A 106 -24.11 -20.03 -16.59
N GLN A 107 -24.69 -18.99 -15.99
CA GLN A 107 -26.14 -18.95 -15.72
C GLN A 107 -26.98 -18.93 -16.99
N GLU A 108 -26.55 -18.23 -18.05
CA GLU A 108 -27.22 -18.28 -19.35
C GLU A 108 -27.20 -19.69 -19.95
N ILE A 109 -26.05 -20.38 -19.90
CA ILE A 109 -25.92 -21.75 -20.38
C ILE A 109 -26.83 -22.70 -19.59
N ASP A 110 -26.86 -22.58 -18.26
CA ASP A 110 -27.69 -23.43 -17.40
C ASP A 110 -29.20 -23.25 -17.69
N LYS A 111 -29.64 -22.01 -17.95
CA LYS A 111 -31.03 -21.73 -18.38
C LYS A 111 -31.37 -22.30 -19.75
N LEU A 112 -30.40 -22.40 -20.65
CA LEU A 112 -30.59 -23.02 -21.97
C LEU A 112 -30.61 -24.54 -21.90
N LEU A 113 -29.92 -25.14 -20.93
CA LEU A 113 -29.83 -26.59 -20.73
C LEU A 113 -31.00 -27.16 -19.93
N ASN A 114 -31.59 -26.37 -19.02
CA ASN A 114 -32.78 -26.73 -18.24
C ASN A 114 -34.11 -26.31 -18.91
N ARG A 115 -34.08 -26.01 -20.22
CA ARG A 115 -35.26 -25.78 -21.07
C ARG A 115 -35.50 -26.98 -21.98
#